data_AF-A0A1H9AFC6-F1
#
_entry.id   AF-A0A1H9AFC6-F1
#
_cell.length_a   1.000
_cell.length_b   1.000
_cell.length_c   1.000
_cell.angle_alpha   90.00
_cell.angle_beta   90.00
_cell.angle_gamma   90.00
#
_symmetry.space_group_name_H-M   'P 1'
#
loop_
_entity.id
_entity.type
_entity.pdbx_description
1 polymer ?
#
loop_
_entity_poly.entity_id
_entity_poly.type
_entity_poly.pdbx_seq_one_letter_code
_entity_poly.pdbx_strand_id
1 'polypeptide(L)'
;MDIRKLIKVNIINIVVLGLVFLFKFVTGLLFNDHNNDESSMYMLSNVLTVVLLLGWAGYTVYSNMSVVKEEQDEEKKRLAGMRTRVLRAGNQKFFVKERAHLVNMWDSMMSREKYFLSDDRDERVRELYLLTRNQMMRYITDSCEYLESFDYISGKDSGYLREMCAESQTMLDKFNRMVELSVSVDDEVMAYDTREMDDMIEALEELKRSGKHKLGG
;
A
#
# COMPACT_ATOMS: atom_id res chain seq x y z
N MET A 1 -4.67 2.02 1.20
CA MET A 1 -5.81 2.94 1.16
C MET A 1 -6.90 2.51 2.14
N ASP A 2 -6.83 3.02 3.37
CA ASP A 2 -7.86 2.85 4.38
C ASP A 2 -9.06 3.73 4.01
N ILE A 3 -9.98 3.11 3.27
CA ILE A 3 -11.21 3.72 2.74
C ILE A 3 -11.96 4.51 3.84
N ARG A 4 -11.85 4.09 5.11
CA ARG A 4 -12.49 4.77 6.25
C ARG A 4 -11.87 6.14 6.56
N LYS A 5 -10.55 6.32 6.41
CA LYS A 5 -9.89 7.63 6.61
C LYS A 5 -10.29 8.62 5.51
N LEU A 6 -10.32 8.16 4.25
CA LEU A 6 -10.78 8.93 3.09
C LEU A 6 -12.26 9.31 3.18
N ILE A 7 -13.13 8.38 3.60
CA ILE A 7 -14.55 8.66 3.84
C ILE A 7 -14.72 9.75 4.90
N LYS A 8 -13.97 9.71 6.01
CA LYS A 8 -14.05 10.74 7.05
C LYS A 8 -13.63 12.12 6.53
N VAL A 9 -12.54 12.21 5.77
CA VAL A 9 -12.09 13.47 5.16
C VAL A 9 -13.12 13.99 4.17
N ASN A 10 -13.72 13.11 3.36
CA ASN A 10 -14.78 13.49 2.42
C ASN A 10 -16.06 13.96 3.11
N ILE A 11 -16.47 13.33 4.22
CA ILE A 11 -17.63 13.78 5.02
C ILE A 11 -17.36 15.18 5.60
N ILE A 12 -16.16 15.42 6.14
CA ILE A 12 -15.78 16.74 6.66
C ILE A 12 -15.81 17.79 5.53
N ASN A 13 -15.29 17.47 4.35
CA ASN A 13 -15.33 18.35 3.18
C ASN A 13 -16.77 18.68 2.75
N ILE A 14 -17.68 17.69 2.75
CA ILE A 14 -19.11 17.88 2.43
C ILE A 14 -19.79 18.79 3.46
N VAL A 15 -19.51 18.60 4.76
CA VAL A 15 -20.07 19.45 5.82
C VAL A 15 -19.58 20.89 5.70
N VAL A 16 -18.30 21.11 5.41
CA VAL A 16 -17.73 22.45 5.22
C VAL A 16 -18.31 23.14 3.98
N LEU A 17 -18.45 22.43 2.86
CA LEU A 17 -19.12 22.96 1.66
C LEU A 17 -20.59 23.29 1.94
N GLY A 18 -21.29 22.44 2.69
CA GLY A 18 -22.67 22.69 3.13
C GLY A 18 -22.79 23.97 3.95
N LEU A 19 -21.86 24.22 4.88
CA LEU A 19 -21.83 25.45 5.68
C LEU A 19 -21.54 26.70 4.84
N VAL A 20 -20.62 26.63 3.87
CA VAL A 20 -20.34 27.73 2.94
C VAL A 20 -21.56 28.04 2.06
N PHE A 21 -22.27 27.02 1.59
CA PHE A 21 -23.50 27.18 0.83
C PHE A 21 -24.61 27.82 1.68
N LEU A 22 -24.79 27.35 2.92
CA LEU A 22 -25.76 27.92 3.86
C LEU A 22 -25.46 29.39 4.18
N PHE A 23 -24.19 29.72 4.40
CA PHE A 23 -23.73 31.10 4.59
C PHE A 23 -24.04 31.98 3.37
N LYS A 24 -23.80 31.47 2.15
CA LYS A 24 -24.13 32.20 0.91
C LYS A 24 -25.63 32.37 0.69
N PHE A 25 -26.42 31.35 1.02
CA PHE A 25 -27.87 31.41 0.92
C PHE A 25 -28.45 32.45 1.91
N VAL A 26 -27.99 32.43 3.16
CA VAL A 26 -28.43 33.38 4.20
C VAL A 26 -28.01 34.81 3.87
N THR A 27 -26.76 35.02 3.47
CA THR A 27 -26.30 36.36 3.08
C THR A 27 -26.97 36.86 1.80
N GLY A 28 -27.19 35.97 0.82
CA GLY A 28 -27.95 36.28 -0.38
C GLY A 28 -29.38 36.71 -0.08
N LEU A 29 -30.08 36.05 0.86
CA LEU A 29 -31.43 36.45 1.28
C LEU A 29 -31.47 37.75 2.08
N LEU A 30 -30.48 37.98 2.96
CA LEU A 30 -30.45 39.16 3.83
C LEU A 30 -30.09 40.45 3.08
N PHE A 31 -29.30 40.36 2.02
CA PHE A 31 -28.80 41.55 1.32
C PHE A 31 -29.49 41.80 -0.04
N ASN A 32 -30.29 40.87 -0.58
CA ASN A 32 -30.93 41.01 -1.91
C ASN A 32 -31.91 42.19 -2.07
N ASP A 33 -32.34 42.81 -0.97
CA ASP A 33 -33.49 43.73 -0.96
C ASP A 33 -33.10 45.21 -0.84
N HIS A 34 -31.83 45.57 -1.03
CA HIS A 34 -31.38 46.97 -1.03
C HIS A 34 -30.75 47.37 -2.36
N ASN A 35 -31.27 48.48 -2.91
CA ASN A 35 -30.78 49.16 -4.10
C ASN A 35 -29.24 49.26 -4.12
N ASN A 36 -28.70 49.15 -5.33
CA ASN A 36 -27.30 49.00 -5.73
C ASN A 36 -26.25 50.03 -5.20
N ASP A 37 -26.55 50.86 -4.20
CA ASP A 37 -25.68 51.94 -3.73
C ASP A 37 -24.88 51.67 -2.44
N GLU A 38 -25.17 50.61 -1.67
CA GLU A 38 -24.29 50.17 -0.55
C GLU A 38 -23.51 48.90 -0.90
N SER A 39 -22.63 49.04 -1.88
CA SER A 39 -21.80 47.98 -2.48
C SER A 39 -20.77 47.32 -1.53
N SER A 40 -20.52 47.89 -0.35
CA SER A 40 -19.44 47.44 0.54
C SER A 40 -19.73 46.13 1.28
N MET A 41 -20.95 45.93 1.79
CA MET A 41 -21.30 44.71 2.54
C MET A 41 -21.44 43.48 1.63
N TYR A 42 -21.98 43.66 0.42
CA TYR A 42 -22.04 42.60 -0.59
C TYR A 42 -20.65 42.20 -1.09
N MET A 43 -19.77 43.19 -1.34
CA MET A 43 -18.36 42.91 -1.68
C MET A 43 -17.65 42.18 -0.54
N LEU A 44 -17.84 42.58 0.71
CA LEU A 44 -17.28 41.88 1.87
C LEU A 44 -17.76 40.43 1.97
N SER A 45 -19.05 40.15 1.76
CA SER A 45 -19.59 38.77 1.73
C SER A 45 -18.97 37.92 0.60
N ASN A 46 -18.78 38.51 -0.59
CA ASN A 46 -18.14 37.83 -1.71
C ASN A 46 -16.66 37.55 -1.43
N VAL A 47 -15.91 38.54 -0.94
CA VAL A 47 -14.50 38.38 -0.56
C VAL A 47 -14.35 37.31 0.53
N LEU A 48 -15.18 37.36 1.58
CA LEU A 48 -15.16 36.35 2.65
C LEU A 48 -15.43 34.95 2.10
N THR A 49 -16.37 34.81 1.18
CA THR A 49 -16.68 33.50 0.60
C THR A 49 -15.55 32.98 -0.28
N VAL A 50 -14.92 33.85 -1.07
CA VAL A 50 -13.74 33.47 -1.87
C VAL A 50 -12.60 33.01 -0.96
N VAL A 51 -12.34 33.73 0.15
CA VAL A 51 -11.32 33.34 1.13
C VAL A 51 -11.65 31.99 1.79
N LEU A 52 -12.91 31.77 2.16
CA LEU A 52 -13.36 30.49 2.73
C LEU A 52 -13.23 29.33 1.73
N LEU A 53 -13.53 29.55 0.45
CA LEU A 53 -13.36 28.55 -0.60
C LEU A 53 -11.89 28.23 -0.87
N LEU A 54 -11.01 29.24 -0.89
CA LEU A 54 -9.57 29.06 -1.02
C LEU A 54 -8.98 28.32 0.20
N GLY A 55 -9.41 28.68 1.40
CA GLY A 55 -9.03 28.00 2.64
C GLY A 55 -9.49 26.54 2.67
N TRP A 56 -10.73 26.28 2.22
CA TRP A 56 -11.25 24.92 2.06
C TRP A 56 -10.45 24.12 1.03
N ALA A 57 -10.22 24.66 -0.16
CA ALA A 57 -9.45 23.99 -1.22
C ALA A 57 -8.03 23.64 -0.74
N GLY A 58 -7.36 24.58 -0.06
CA GLY A 58 -6.05 24.35 0.55
C GLY A 58 -6.08 23.24 1.60
N TYR A 59 -7.09 23.25 2.48
CA TYR A 59 -7.28 22.22 3.50
C TYR A 59 -7.57 20.83 2.91
N THR A 60 -8.40 20.74 1.87
CA THR A 60 -8.72 19.47 1.20
C THR A 60 -7.48 18.88 0.52
N VAL A 61 -6.68 19.70 -0.16
CA VAL A 61 -5.42 19.25 -0.77
C VAL A 61 -4.44 18.78 0.31
N TYR A 62 -4.27 19.57 1.38
CA TYR A 62 -3.36 19.23 2.48
C TYR A 62 -3.77 17.95 3.20
N SER A 63 -5.05 17.80 3.54
CA SER A 63 -5.57 16.62 4.24
C SER A 63 -5.43 15.36 3.41
N ASN A 64 -5.81 15.39 2.12
CA ASN A 64 -5.64 14.25 1.22
C ASN A 64 -4.15 13.86 1.08
N MET A 65 -3.26 14.85 0.92
CA MET A 65 -1.82 14.59 0.83
C MET A 65 -1.26 14.02 2.15
N SER A 66 -1.73 14.49 3.31
CA SER A 66 -1.30 13.97 4.61
C SER A 66 -1.73 12.51 4.83
N VAL A 67 -2.94 12.12 4.39
CA VAL A 67 -3.42 10.73 4.49
C VAL A 67 -2.57 9.82 3.61
N VAL A 68 -2.26 10.23 2.38
CA VAL A 68 -1.40 9.45 1.48
C VAL A 68 0.01 9.29 2.06
N LYS A 69 0.59 10.38 2.59
CA LYS A 69 1.92 10.34 3.24
C LYS A 69 1.92 9.45 4.47
N GLU A 70 0.88 9.54 5.32
CA GLU A 70 0.76 8.71 6.51
C GLU A 70 0.67 7.23 6.15
N GLU A 71 -0.10 6.86 5.12
CA GLU A 71 -0.17 5.47 4.64
C GLU A 71 1.18 4.97 4.12
N GLN A 72 1.89 5.79 3.34
CA GLN A 72 3.22 5.42 2.85
C GLN A 72 4.21 5.22 4.00
N ASP A 73 4.13 6.04 5.05
CA ASP A 73 4.97 5.91 6.23
C ASP A 73 4.58 4.72 7.11
N GLU A 74 3.28 4.44 7.27
CA GLU A 74 2.78 3.22 7.94
C GLU A 74 3.23 1.96 7.19
N GLU A 75 3.16 1.97 5.86
CA GLU A 75 3.64 0.87 5.03
C GLU A 75 5.15 0.66 5.17
N LYS A 76 5.95 1.73 5.10
CA LYS A 76 7.40 1.67 5.35
C LYS A 76 7.73 1.13 6.73
N LYS A 77 7.00 1.58 7.77
CA LYS A 77 7.16 1.06 9.15
C LYS A 77 6.84 -0.43 9.22
N ARG A 78 5.75 -0.87 8.58
CA ARG A 78 5.37 -2.28 8.52
C ARG A 78 6.45 -3.11 7.84
N LEU A 79 6.95 -2.67 6.69
CA LEU A 79 8.00 -3.34 5.93
C LEU A 79 9.31 -3.44 6.73
N ALA A 80 9.72 -2.36 7.39
CA ALA A 80 10.90 -2.35 8.27
C ALA A 80 10.73 -3.28 9.50
N GLY A 81 9.50 -3.41 9.99
CA GLY A 81 9.16 -4.26 11.14
C GLY A 81 9.16 -5.76 10.84
N MET A 82 9.00 -6.18 9.58
CA MET A 82 8.85 -7.61 9.21
C MET A 82 10.03 -8.47 9.65
N ARG A 83 11.26 -8.00 9.40
CA ARG A 83 12.49 -8.68 9.86
C ARG A 83 12.44 -8.95 11.36
N THR A 84 12.12 -7.92 12.14
CA THR A 84 12.10 -7.99 13.60
C THR A 84 10.96 -8.90 14.08
N ARG A 85 9.81 -8.88 13.40
CA ARG A 85 8.65 -9.72 13.70
C ARG A 85 9.00 -11.20 13.57
N VAL A 86 9.58 -11.62 12.46
CA VAL A 86 10.00 -13.02 12.23
C VAL A 86 10.99 -13.51 13.27
N LEU A 87 11.98 -12.68 13.59
CA LEU A 87 13.01 -13.04 14.56
C LEU A 87 12.48 -13.14 15.99
N ARG A 88 11.38 -12.44 16.30
CA ARG A 88 10.78 -12.42 17.65
C ARG A 88 9.53 -13.27 17.81
N ALA A 89 8.92 -13.75 16.73
CA ALA A 89 7.69 -14.54 16.76
C ALA A 89 7.85 -15.84 17.57
N GLY A 90 6.98 -16.10 18.55
CA GLY A 90 7.04 -17.34 19.35
C GLY A 90 8.36 -17.58 20.08
N ASN A 91 8.77 -18.85 20.22
CA ASN A 91 10.00 -19.23 20.91
C ASN A 91 11.21 -19.17 19.96
N GLN A 92 12.10 -18.22 20.22
CA GLN A 92 13.27 -17.90 19.40
C GLN A 92 14.31 -19.03 19.33
N LYS A 93 14.29 -19.97 20.28
CA LYS A 93 15.24 -21.11 20.30
C LYS A 93 14.93 -22.15 19.23
N PHE A 94 13.72 -22.15 18.68
CA PHE A 94 13.26 -23.11 17.67
C PHE A 94 13.23 -22.49 16.27
N PHE A 95 13.40 -23.35 15.26
CA PHE A 95 13.31 -22.99 13.83
C PHE A 95 14.28 -21.86 13.41
N VAL A 96 15.46 -21.80 14.03
CA VAL A 96 16.44 -20.75 13.79
C VAL A 96 16.87 -20.68 12.32
N LYS A 97 17.01 -21.84 11.67
CA LYS A 97 17.41 -21.93 10.26
C LYS A 97 16.33 -21.38 9.34
N GLU A 98 15.09 -21.81 9.53
CA GLU A 98 13.93 -21.39 8.75
C GLU A 98 13.66 -19.89 8.92
N ARG A 99 13.76 -19.37 10.15
CA ARG A 99 13.66 -17.92 10.43
C ARG A 99 14.74 -17.13 9.68
N ALA A 100 15.99 -17.58 9.74
CA ALA A 100 17.08 -16.92 9.03
C ALA A 100 16.86 -16.97 7.51
N HIS A 101 16.37 -18.10 6.98
CA HIS A 101 16.05 -18.24 5.56
C HIS A 101 14.97 -17.25 5.12
N LEU A 102 13.85 -17.18 5.84
CA LEU A 102 12.75 -16.22 5.58
C LEU A 102 13.23 -14.76 5.59
N VAL A 103 14.06 -14.41 6.57
CA VAL A 103 14.63 -13.06 6.69
C VAL A 103 15.58 -12.77 5.52
N ASN A 104 16.45 -13.70 5.15
CA ASN A 104 17.38 -13.50 4.04
C ASN A 104 16.64 -13.33 2.71
N MET A 105 15.57 -14.10 2.48
CA MET A 105 14.75 -13.96 1.26
C MET A 105 14.05 -12.60 1.22
N TRP A 106 13.50 -12.15 2.35
CA TRP A 106 12.92 -10.82 2.49
C TRP A 106 13.94 -9.72 2.21
N ASP A 107 15.10 -9.77 2.88
CA ASP A 107 16.16 -8.76 2.74
C ASP A 107 16.68 -8.71 1.29
N SER A 108 16.84 -9.86 0.63
CA SER A 108 17.27 -9.97 -0.76
C SER A 108 16.31 -9.23 -1.71
N MET A 109 15.00 -9.42 -1.53
CA MET A 109 13.99 -8.74 -2.32
C MET A 109 13.92 -7.23 -1.99
N MET A 110 13.95 -6.86 -0.71
CA MET A 110 13.85 -5.47 -0.27
C MET A 110 15.08 -4.64 -0.65
N SER A 111 16.27 -5.25 -0.73
CA SER A 111 17.50 -4.57 -1.15
C SER A 111 17.40 -3.95 -2.56
N ARG A 112 16.49 -4.48 -3.39
CA ARG A 112 16.27 -4.06 -4.78
C ARG A 112 15.04 -3.16 -4.95
N GLU A 113 14.33 -2.83 -3.86
CA GLU A 113 13.11 -2.02 -3.90
C GLU A 113 13.31 -0.70 -4.63
N LYS A 114 14.42 -0.01 -4.36
CA LYS A 114 14.72 1.29 -4.96
C LYS A 114 14.81 1.23 -6.50
N TYR A 115 15.29 0.12 -7.05
CA TYR A 115 15.41 -0.07 -8.50
C TYR A 115 14.05 -0.24 -9.16
N PHE A 116 13.14 -1.01 -8.54
CA PHE A 116 11.82 -1.28 -9.11
C PHE A 116 10.79 -0.17 -8.88
N LEU A 117 11.01 0.66 -7.85
CA LEU A 117 10.12 1.78 -7.52
C LEU A 117 10.61 3.13 -8.07
N SER A 118 11.69 3.18 -8.86
CA SER A 118 12.11 4.42 -9.51
C SER A 118 11.12 4.82 -10.60
N ASP A 119 10.92 6.13 -10.76
CA ASP A 119 9.95 6.70 -11.71
C ASP A 119 10.29 6.40 -13.18
N ASP A 120 11.54 6.01 -13.47
CA ASP A 120 12.03 5.69 -14.82
C ASP A 120 11.65 4.28 -15.31
N ARG A 121 11.00 3.45 -14.48
CA ARG A 121 10.65 2.06 -14.85
C ARG A 121 9.25 1.95 -15.44
N ASP A 122 9.09 0.97 -16.32
CA ASP A 122 7.78 0.54 -16.82
C ASP A 122 6.82 0.24 -15.65
N GLU A 123 5.62 0.79 -15.72
CA GLU A 123 4.55 0.62 -14.73
C GLU A 123 4.23 -0.86 -14.48
N ARG A 124 4.31 -1.72 -15.50
CA ARG A 124 4.08 -3.17 -15.39
C ARG A 124 5.15 -3.86 -14.54
N VAL A 125 6.41 -3.48 -14.72
CA VAL A 125 7.53 -4.01 -13.94
C VAL A 125 7.41 -3.57 -12.48
N ARG A 126 6.99 -2.32 -12.25
CA ARG A 126 6.68 -1.81 -10.91
C ARG A 126 5.51 -2.55 -10.26
N GLU A 127 4.43 -2.80 -11.00
CA GLU A 127 3.28 -3.54 -10.51
C GLU A 127 3.64 -4.98 -10.13
N LEU A 128 4.40 -5.67 -10.98
CA LEU A 128 4.90 -7.02 -10.71
C LEU A 128 5.76 -7.06 -9.44
N TYR A 129 6.67 -6.11 -9.28
CA TYR A 129 7.45 -5.99 -8.03
C TYR A 129 6.55 -5.86 -6.81
N LEU A 130 5.54 -4.98 -6.86
CA LEU A 130 4.62 -4.76 -5.74
C LEU A 130 3.81 -6.03 -5.42
N LEU A 131 3.34 -6.77 -6.44
CA LEU A 131 2.63 -8.03 -6.28
C LEU A 131 3.51 -9.09 -5.62
N THR A 132 4.72 -9.29 -6.13
CA THR A 132 5.68 -10.25 -5.57
C THR A 132 6.05 -9.90 -4.13
N ARG A 133 6.31 -8.61 -3.84
CA ARG A 133 6.59 -8.12 -2.49
C ARG A 133 5.44 -8.39 -1.54
N ASN A 134 4.22 -8.11 -1.97
CA ASN A 134 3.02 -8.34 -1.16
C ASN A 134 2.80 -9.84 -0.89
N GLN A 135 3.09 -10.71 -1.85
CA GLN A 135 2.99 -12.16 -1.68
C GLN A 135 4.07 -12.69 -0.71
N MET A 136 5.32 -12.23 -0.85
CA MET A 136 6.40 -12.56 0.09
C MET A 136 6.06 -12.12 1.52
N MET A 137 5.48 -10.92 1.66
CA MET A 137 5.04 -10.40 2.96
C MET A 137 3.95 -11.27 3.59
N ARG A 138 3.06 -11.87 2.80
CA ARG A 138 2.06 -12.84 3.29
C ARG A 138 2.73 -14.09 3.81
N TYR A 139 3.63 -14.70 3.03
CA TYR A 139 4.34 -15.90 3.48
C TYR A 139 5.07 -15.71 4.81
N ILE A 140 5.70 -14.54 4.98
CA ILE A 140 6.38 -14.19 6.21
C ILE A 140 5.39 -13.98 7.36
N THR A 141 4.24 -13.35 7.10
CA THR A 141 3.19 -13.12 8.10
C THR A 141 2.60 -14.44 8.58
N ASP A 142 2.22 -15.31 7.66
CA ASP A 142 1.65 -16.63 7.95
C ASP A 142 2.68 -17.49 8.72
N SER A 143 3.96 -17.41 8.35
CA SER A 143 5.05 -18.05 9.09
C SER A 143 5.18 -17.50 10.52
N CYS A 144 5.02 -16.19 10.73
CA CYS A 144 5.03 -15.60 12.07
C CYS A 144 3.86 -16.10 12.92
N GLU A 145 2.66 -16.14 12.36
CA GLU A 145 1.45 -16.61 13.05
C GLU A 145 1.56 -18.08 13.43
N TYR A 146 2.12 -18.90 12.54
CA TYR A 146 2.47 -20.28 12.86
C TYR A 146 3.47 -20.37 14.01
N LEU A 147 4.56 -19.60 13.97
CA LEU A 147 5.55 -19.58 15.05
C LEU A 147 4.95 -19.11 16.38
N GLU A 148 4.04 -18.14 16.37
CA GLU A 148 3.38 -17.64 17.58
C GLU A 148 2.40 -18.66 18.19
N SER A 149 1.72 -19.44 17.35
CA SER A 149 0.72 -20.44 17.76
C SER A 149 1.28 -21.87 17.93
N PHE A 150 2.54 -22.11 17.58
CA PHE A 150 3.16 -23.43 17.64
C PHE A 150 3.24 -23.97 19.08
N ASP A 151 2.83 -25.23 19.26
CA ASP A 151 3.01 -25.92 20.54
C ASP A 151 4.46 -26.42 20.69
N TYR A 152 5.26 -25.62 21.38
CA TYR A 152 6.67 -25.90 21.67
C TYR A 152 6.89 -27.03 22.69
N ILE A 153 5.85 -27.55 23.33
CA ILE A 153 5.93 -28.59 24.36
C ILE A 153 5.69 -29.98 23.74
N SER A 154 4.70 -30.11 22.86
CA SER A 154 4.34 -31.39 22.23
C SER A 154 4.89 -31.60 20.81
N GLY A 155 5.22 -30.52 20.09
CA GLY A 155 5.37 -30.54 18.64
C GLY A 155 6.77 -30.90 18.11
N LYS A 156 6.79 -31.85 17.15
CA LYS A 156 7.96 -32.26 16.34
C LYS A 156 7.92 -31.80 14.88
N ASP A 157 6.84 -31.19 14.41
CA ASP A 157 6.66 -31.00 12.96
C ASP A 157 7.02 -29.59 12.52
N SER A 158 8.11 -29.48 11.75
CA SER A 158 8.54 -28.26 11.07
C SER A 158 7.99 -28.18 9.63
N GLY A 159 7.19 -29.16 9.19
CA GLY A 159 6.80 -29.35 7.80
C GLY A 159 6.18 -28.11 7.17
N TYR A 160 5.24 -27.49 7.88
CA TYR A 160 4.60 -26.25 7.43
C TYR A 160 5.61 -25.12 7.20
N LEU A 161 6.50 -24.86 8.16
CA LEU A 161 7.48 -23.79 8.01
C LEU A 161 8.50 -24.06 6.89
N ARG A 162 8.83 -25.33 6.64
CA ARG A 162 9.67 -25.72 5.49
C ARG A 162 8.96 -25.51 4.16
N GLU A 163 7.67 -25.85 4.07
CA GLU A 163 6.84 -25.59 2.89
C GLU A 163 6.79 -24.08 2.60
N MET A 164 6.54 -23.26 3.62
CA MET A 164 6.55 -21.80 3.48
C MET A 164 7.92 -21.25 3.02
N CYS A 165 9.02 -21.83 3.50
CA CYS A 165 10.35 -21.47 3.02
C CYS A 165 10.55 -21.87 1.55
N ALA A 166 10.06 -23.03 1.12
CA ALA A 166 10.15 -23.50 -0.28
C ALA A 166 9.30 -22.66 -1.23
N GLU A 167 8.07 -22.31 -0.84
CA GLU A 167 7.21 -21.39 -1.61
C GLU A 167 7.84 -20.00 -1.72
N SER A 168 8.38 -19.48 -0.60
CA SER A 168 9.09 -18.20 -0.58
C SER A 168 10.34 -18.23 -1.47
N GLN A 169 11.11 -19.33 -1.46
CA GLN A 169 12.28 -19.49 -2.33
C GLN A 169 11.87 -19.51 -3.80
N THR A 170 10.84 -20.29 -4.15
CA THR A 170 10.30 -20.34 -5.51
C THR A 170 9.85 -18.96 -6.00
N MET A 171 9.22 -18.18 -5.11
CA MET A 171 8.83 -16.80 -5.41
C MET A 171 10.04 -15.90 -5.63
N LEU A 172 11.07 -16.03 -4.80
CA LEU A 172 12.32 -15.28 -4.93
C LEU A 172 13.07 -15.64 -6.21
N ASP A 173 13.06 -16.90 -6.63
CA ASP A 173 13.70 -17.35 -7.86
C ASP A 173 12.98 -16.77 -9.09
N LYS A 174 11.65 -16.79 -9.10
CA LYS A 174 10.84 -16.10 -10.12
C LYS A 174 11.10 -14.59 -10.14
N PHE A 175 11.22 -13.98 -8.95
CA PHE A 175 11.59 -12.57 -8.82
C PHE A 175 12.97 -12.28 -9.40
N ASN A 176 13.98 -13.10 -9.10
CA ASN A 176 15.34 -12.91 -9.61
C ASN A 176 15.37 -13.06 -11.14
N ARG A 177 14.62 -14.01 -11.70
CA ARG A 177 14.51 -14.14 -13.17
C ARG A 177 13.86 -12.90 -13.80
N MET A 178 12.84 -12.33 -13.17
CA MET A 178 12.27 -11.05 -13.59
C MET A 178 13.28 -9.91 -13.50
N VAL A 179 14.11 -9.87 -12.44
CA VAL A 179 15.21 -8.89 -12.31
C VAL A 179 16.17 -9.03 -13.49
N GLU A 180 16.65 -10.24 -13.78
CA GLU A 180 17.57 -10.51 -14.88
C GLU A 180 17.00 -10.05 -16.23
N LEU A 181 15.76 -10.43 -16.53
CA LEU A 181 15.06 -10.01 -17.74
C LEU A 181 14.88 -8.48 -17.80
N SER A 182 14.61 -7.85 -16.67
CA SER A 182 14.41 -6.40 -16.61
C SER A 182 15.71 -5.59 -16.76
N VAL A 183 16.86 -6.19 -16.46
CA VAL A 183 18.20 -5.59 -16.63
C VAL A 183 18.70 -5.83 -18.06
N SER A 184 18.48 -7.03 -18.62
CA SER A 184 18.84 -7.31 -20.03
C SER A 184 18.07 -6.45 -21.03
N VAL A 185 16.90 -5.92 -20.63
CA VAL A 185 16.09 -4.97 -21.42
C VAL A 185 16.72 -3.57 -21.50
N ASP A 186 17.51 -3.14 -20.50
CA ASP A 186 18.18 -1.83 -20.54
C ASP A 186 19.42 -1.85 -21.46
N ASP A 187 20.00 -3.04 -21.72
CA ASP A 187 21.20 -3.19 -22.54
C ASP A 187 20.93 -3.55 -24.02
N GLU A 188 19.77 -4.10 -24.39
CA GLU A 188 19.46 -4.50 -25.77
C GLU A 188 18.06 -4.09 -26.27
N VAL A 189 18.02 -3.37 -27.40
CA VAL A 189 16.83 -2.92 -28.16
C VAL A 189 16.13 -4.09 -28.87
N MET A 190 15.78 -5.16 -28.16
CA MET A 190 15.18 -6.35 -28.77
C MET A 190 13.70 -6.52 -28.44
N ALA A 191 12.93 -6.77 -29.51
CA ALA A 191 11.50 -6.96 -29.51
C ALA A 191 11.07 -8.08 -28.54
N TYR A 192 10.10 -7.74 -27.72
CA TYR A 192 9.68 -8.43 -26.52
C TYR A 192 8.90 -9.74 -26.80
N ASP A 193 9.09 -10.78 -25.97
CA ASP A 193 8.15 -11.91 -25.85
C ASP A 193 7.33 -11.72 -24.56
N THR A 194 6.09 -11.22 -24.71
CA THR A 194 5.17 -10.97 -23.59
C THR A 194 4.73 -12.21 -22.82
N ARG A 195 4.98 -13.39 -23.38
CA ARG A 195 4.51 -14.65 -22.79
C ARG A 195 5.11 -14.94 -21.42
N GLU A 196 6.40 -14.71 -21.19
CA GLU A 196 6.99 -15.03 -19.88
C GLU A 196 6.46 -14.10 -18.76
N MET A 197 6.13 -12.84 -19.07
CA MET A 197 5.45 -11.96 -18.11
C MET A 197 4.00 -12.37 -17.87
N ASP A 198 3.28 -12.76 -18.93
CA ASP A 198 1.90 -13.23 -18.81
C ASP A 198 1.82 -14.53 -17.99
N ASP A 199 2.76 -15.47 -18.16
CA ASP A 199 2.87 -16.70 -17.38
C ASP A 199 3.14 -16.41 -15.88
N MET A 200 3.94 -15.38 -15.59
CA MET A 200 4.16 -14.93 -14.21
C MET A 200 2.90 -14.30 -13.60
N ILE A 201 2.15 -13.51 -14.37
CA ILE A 201 0.88 -12.92 -13.93
C ILE A 201 -0.13 -14.04 -13.65
N GLU A 202 -0.26 -15.01 -14.55
CA GLU A 202 -1.17 -16.15 -14.38
C GLU A 202 -0.82 -16.98 -13.15
N ALA A 203 0.48 -17.27 -12.93
CA ALA A 203 0.93 -17.99 -11.73
C ALA A 203 0.66 -17.21 -10.43
N LEU A 204 0.79 -15.88 -10.45
CA LEU A 204 0.48 -15.03 -9.30
C LEU A 204 -1.04 -14.96 -9.04
N GLU A 205 -1.85 -14.92 -10.08
CA GLU A 205 -3.31 -14.99 -9.97
C GLU A 205 -3.79 -16.34 -9.45
N GLU A 206 -3.20 -17.43 -9.92
CA GLU A 206 -3.54 -18.79 -9.50
C GLU A 206 -3.20 -19.01 -8.02
N LEU A 207 -2.04 -18.51 -7.56
CA LEU A 207 -1.66 -18.52 -6.14
C LEU A 207 -2.60 -17.65 -5.28
N LYS A 208 -3.02 -16.49 -5.79
CA LYS A 208 -4.00 -15.62 -5.12
C LYS A 208 -5.38 -16.29 -5.01
N ARG A 209 -5.77 -17.11 -5.99
CA ARG A 209 -7.02 -17.88 -5.97
C ARG A 209 -6.92 -19.11 -5.05
N SER A 210 -5.81 -19.84 -5.07
CA SER A 210 -5.60 -21.02 -4.22
C SER A 210 -5.48 -20.66 -2.74
N GLY A 211 -4.84 -19.54 -2.42
CA GLY A 211 -4.76 -19.00 -1.05
C GLY A 211 -6.13 -18.63 -0.43
N LYS A 212 -7.18 -18.40 -1.24
CA LYS A 212 -8.55 -18.19 -0.73
C LYS A 212 -9.25 -19.48 -0.29
N HIS A 213 -8.75 -20.65 -0.69
CA HIS A 213 -9.41 -21.95 -0.43
C HIS A 213 -8.75 -22.77 0.69
N LYS A 214 -7.59 -22.37 1.22
CA LYS A 214 -6.88 -23.09 2.30
C LYS A 214 -7.41 -22.82 3.73
N LEU A 215 -8.43 -21.97 3.91
CA LEU A 215 -9.06 -21.70 5.23
C LEU A 215 -10.43 -22.37 5.41
N GLY A 216 -10.76 -23.39 4.59
CA GLY A 216 -12.05 -24.06 4.60
C GLY A 216 -11.98 -25.59 4.51
N GLY A 217 -10.97 -26.21 5.15
CA GLY A 217 -10.83 -27.66 5.27
C GLY A 217 -10.42 -28.05 6.68
#